data_AF-A0A9E5MH56-F1
#
_entry.id   AF-A0A9E5MH56-F1
#
_cell.length_a   1.000
_cell.length_b   1.000
_cell.length_c   1.000
_cell.angle_alpha   90.00
_cell.angle_beta   90.00
_cell.angle_gamma   90.00
#
_symmetry.space_group_name_H-M   'P 1'
#
loop_
_entity.id
_entity.type
_entity.pdbx_description
1 polymer ?
#
loop_
_entity_poly.entity_id
_entity_poly.type
_entity_poly.pdbx_seq_one_letter_code
_entity_poly.pdbx_strand_id
1 'polypeptide(L)' 'FGEPHEIVNGALFLASNESSWMTGQSLIIDGGITSAYVTPEGPAWS' A
#
# COMPACT_ATOMS: atom_id res chain seq x y z
N PHE A 1 3.49 10.22 9.45
CA PHE A 1 2.69 9.38 10.36
C PHE A 1 1.36 9.16 9.68
N GLY A 2 0.88 7.91 9.62
CA GLY A 2 -0.45 7.63 9.11
C GLY A 2 -1.50 7.88 10.19
N GLU A 3 -2.62 8.48 9.81
CA GLU A 3 -3.74 8.72 10.70
C GLU A 3 -4.73 7.54 10.65
N PRO A 4 -5.45 7.23 11.75
CA PRO A 4 -6.41 6.12 11.78
C PRO A 4 -7.46 6.19 10.66
N HIS A 5 -7.85 7.40 10.25
CA HIS A 5 -8.85 7.62 9.21
C HIS A 5 -8.38 7.15 7.82
N GLU A 6 -7.07 7.18 7.55
CA GLU A 6 -6.50 6.75 6.28
C GLU A 6 -6.63 5.23 6.08
N ILE A 7 -6.50 4.46 7.16
CA ILE A 7 -6.69 3.00 7.15
C ILE A 7 -8.18 2.62 7.12
N VAL A 8 -9.03 3.32 7.88
CA VAL A 8 -10.48 3.06 7.95
C VAL A 8 -11.14 3.19 6.58
N ASN A 9 -10.75 4.19 5.78
CA ASN A 9 -11.29 4.37 4.44
C ASN A 9 -10.91 3.21 3.50
N GLY A 10 -9.69 2.67 3.62
CA GLY A 10 -9.27 1.49 2.88
C GLY A 10 -10.06 0.23 3.27
N ALA A 11 -10.27 0.02 4.57
CA ALA A 11 -11.10 -1.08 5.06
C ALA A 11 -12.56 -0.93 4.62
N LEU A 12 -13.11 0.29 4.64
CA LEU A 12 -14.47 0.57 4.18
C LEU A 12 -14.63 0.26 2.70
N PHE A 13 -13.65 0.63 1.87
CA PHE A 13 -13.63 0.28 0.45
C PHE A 13 -13.61 -1.23 0.21
N LEU A 14 -12.81 -1.99 0.97
CA LEU A 14 -12.79 -3.45 0.88
C LEU A 14 -14.09 -4.12 1.37
N ALA A 15 -14.84 -3.44 2.24
CA ALA A 15 -16.12 -3.92 2.73
C ALA A 15 -17.30 -3.53 1.81
N SER A 16 -17.08 -2.62 0.86
CA SER A 16 -18.13 -2.06 0.01
C SER A 16 -18.25 -2.78 -1.34
N ASN A 17 -19.33 -2.52 -2.08
CA ASN A 17 -19.57 -3.19 -3.37
C ASN A 17 -18.57 -2.78 -4.46
N GLU A 18 -17.91 -1.65 -4.29
CA GLU A 18 -16.88 -1.09 -5.16
C GLU A 18 -15.65 -2.02 -5.27
N SER A 19 -15.43 -2.89 -4.28
CA SER A 19 -14.36 -3.90 -4.29
C SER A 19 -14.86 -5.32 -4.58
N SER A 20 -16.07 -5.47 -5.15
CA SER A 20 -16.70 -6.78 -5.41
C SER A 20 -15.87 -7.78 -6.23
N TRP A 21 -14.88 -7.29 -6.99
CA TRP A 21 -13.93 -8.11 -7.76
C TRP A 21 -12.52 -8.19 -7.17
N MET A 22 -12.24 -7.47 -6.08
CA MET A 22 -10.94 -7.47 -5.42
C MET A 22 -10.89 -8.54 -4.34
N THR A 23 -10.32 -9.69 -4.67
CA THR A 23 -10.13 -10.81 -3.74
C THR A 23 -8.70 -11.33 -3.78
N GLY A 24 -8.20 -11.82 -2.64
CA GLY A 24 -6.85 -12.39 -2.51
C GLY A 24 -5.69 -11.40 -2.66
N GLN A 25 -5.96 -10.09 -2.65
CA GLN A 25 -4.97 -9.03 -2.77
C GLN A 25 -4.75 -8.30 -1.44
N SER A 26 -3.54 -7.78 -1.24
CA SER A 26 -3.22 -6.89 -0.11
C SER A 26 -3.34 -5.43 -0.52
N LEU A 27 -4.21 -4.67 0.15
CA LEU A 27 -4.32 -3.23 -0.01
C LEU A 27 -3.34 -2.55 0.96
N ILE A 28 -2.25 -1.98 0.43
CA ILE A 28 -1.20 -1.34 1.23
C ILE A 28 -1.43 0.16 1.32
N ILE A 29 -1.51 0.68 2.55
CA ILE A 29 -1.69 2.11 2.86
C ILE A 29 -0.57 2.51 3.82
N ASP A 30 0.58 2.87 3.25
CA ASP A 30 1.81 3.12 4.02
C ASP A 30 2.52 4.43 3.62
N GLY A 31 1.87 5.28 2.83
CA GLY A 31 2.46 6.53 2.34
C GLY A 31 3.56 6.35 1.29
N GLY A 32 3.65 5.17 0.65
CA GLY A 32 4.60 4.91 -0.44
C GLY A 32 5.93 4.29 0.02
N ILE A 33 6.04 3.88 1.28
CA ILE A 33 7.26 3.27 1.84
C ILE A 33 7.60 1.96 1.11
N THR A 34 6.60 1.12 0.85
CA THR A 34 6.75 -0.15 0.12
C THR A 34 7.23 0.07 -1.32
N SER A 35 6.89 1.21 -1.93
CA SER A 35 7.32 1.58 -3.30
C SER A 35 8.70 2.25 -3.34
N ALA A 36 9.08 2.94 -2.25
CA ALA A 36 10.32 3.69 -2.16
C ALA A 36 11.57 2.81 -1.90
N TYR A 37 11.41 1.49 -1.72
CA TYR A 37 12.54 0.56 -1.65
C TYR A 37 13.08 0.27 -3.06
N VAL A 38 13.70 1.27 -3.69
CA VAL A 38 14.57 1.06 -4.84
C VAL A 38 15.86 0.45 -4.32
N THR A 39 16.11 -0.81 -4.70
CA THR A 39 17.46 -1.35 -4.60
C THR A 39 18.32 -0.49 -5.53
N PRO A 40 19.40 0.17 -5.07
CA PRO A 40 20.29 0.84 -6.00
C PRO A 40 20.82 -0.21 -6.97
N GLU A 41 20.47 -0.12 -8.26
CA GLU A 41 21.10 -0.91 -9.32
C GLU A 41 22.54 -0.42 -9.55
N GLY A 42 23.42 -0.69 -8.59
CA GLY A 42 24.84 -0.39 -8.72
C GLY A 42 25.64 -0.87 -7.50
N PRO A 43 26.82 -1.51 -7.70
CA PRO A 43 27.65 -1.91 -6.57
C PRO A 43 28.12 -0.68 -5.80
N ALA A 44 28.21 -0.79 -4.47
CA ALA A 44 28.63 0.28 -3.56
C ALA A 44 30.11 0.73 -3.73
N TRP A 45 30.75 0.45 -4.86
CA TRP A 45 32.18 0.67 -5.08
C TRP A 45 32.62 1.01 -6.51
N SER A 46 31.74 1.32 -7.48
CA SER A 46 32.20 1.86 -8.78
C SER A 46 32.35 3.37 -8.76
#